data_AF-A0A1P8FPK9-F1
#
_entry.id   AF-A0A1P8FPK9-F1
#
_cell.length_a   1.000
_cell.length_b   1.000
_cell.length_c   1.000
_cell.angle_alpha   90.00
_cell.angle_beta   90.00
_cell.angle_gamma   90.00
#
_symmetry.space_group_name_H-M   'P 1'
#
loop_
_entity.id
_entity.type
_entity.pdbx_description
1 polymer ?
#
loop_
_entity_poly.entity_id
_entity_poly.type
_entity_poly.pdbx_seq_one_letter_code
_entity_poly.pdbx_strand_id
1 'polypeptide(L)' 'MTKAQRLLVITENGRVVGTQFISPPVNGVPSVSVGLQCGPGQGLHEIEMEPPTALRTLEQFHQFHEDVAKKLGAEKLYRK' A
#
# COMPACT_ATOMS: atom_id res chain seq x y z
N MET A 1 -5.69 10.09 16.34
CA MET A 1 -6.05 9.80 14.94
C MET A 1 -4.75 9.53 14.19
N THR A 2 -4.60 8.34 13.63
CA THR A 2 -3.47 8.02 12.73
C THR A 2 -3.63 8.83 11.45
N LYS A 3 -2.58 9.55 11.04
CA LYS A 3 -2.63 10.30 9.78
C LYS A 3 -2.53 9.33 8.60
N ALA A 4 -3.18 9.68 7.47
CA ALA A 4 -2.97 8.98 6.21
C ALA A 4 -1.47 8.98 5.87
N GLN A 5 -0.99 7.84 5.41
CA GLN A 5 0.39 7.63 4.98
C GLN A 5 0.39 7.14 3.54
N ARG A 6 1.48 7.40 2.82
CA ARG A 6 1.67 6.85 1.49
C ARG A 6 1.87 5.33 1.60
N LEU A 7 1.16 4.60 0.76
CA LEU A 7 1.25 3.17 0.60
C LEU A 7 1.64 2.86 -0.85
N LEU A 8 2.77 2.16 -1.00
CA LEU A 8 3.14 1.54 -2.27
C LEU A 8 2.41 0.21 -2.40
N VAL A 9 1.86 -0.05 -3.58
CA VAL A 9 1.11 -1.27 -3.89
C VAL A 9 1.61 -1.88 -5.18
N ILE A 10 2.00 -3.15 -5.16
CA ILE A 10 2.25 -3.92 -6.38
C ILE A 10 0.99 -4.70 -6.75
N THR A 11 0.62 -4.63 -8.01
CA THR A 11 -0.44 -5.46 -8.59
C THR A 11 0.09 -6.35 -9.71
N GLU A 12 -0.48 -7.54 -9.85
CA GLU A 12 -0.22 -8.47 -10.95
C GLU A 12 -1.54 -9.13 -11.37
N ASN A 13 -1.83 -9.21 -12.67
CA ASN A 13 -3.08 -9.78 -13.20
C ASN A 13 -4.36 -9.27 -12.51
N GLY A 14 -4.38 -7.97 -12.17
CA GLY A 14 -5.53 -7.33 -11.50
C GLY A 14 -5.66 -7.62 -10.00
N ARG A 15 -4.68 -8.31 -9.38
CA ARG A 15 -4.65 -8.61 -7.94
C ARG A 15 -3.55 -7.84 -7.24
N VAL A 16 -3.73 -7.54 -5.96
CA VAL A 16 -2.67 -6.98 -5.10
C VAL A 16 -1.74 -8.12 -4.67
N VAL A 17 -0.43 -7.95 -4.88
CA VAL A 17 0.60 -8.96 -4.55
C VAL A 17 1.67 -8.46 -3.57
N GLY A 18 1.70 -7.15 -3.28
CA GLY A 18 2.59 -6.57 -2.29
C GLY A 18 2.15 -5.17 -1.88
N THR A 19 2.40 -4.82 -0.61
CA THR A 19 2.10 -3.49 -0.08
C THR A 19 3.21 -3.04 0.86
N GLN A 20 3.56 -1.75 0.87
CA GLN A 20 4.54 -1.17 1.78
C GLN A 20 4.17 0.26 2.14
N PHE A 21 4.00 0.53 3.43
CA PHE A 21 3.84 1.90 3.91
C PHE A 21 5.18 2.63 3.90
N ILE A 22 5.16 3.88 3.42
CA ILE A 22 6.30 4.78 3.48
C ILE A 22 6.18 5.56 4.79
N SER A 23 7.03 5.22 5.74
CA SER A 23 7.21 6.03 6.95
C SER A 23 8.28 7.09 6.73
N PRO A 24 8.05 8.34 7.15
CA PRO A 24 9.09 9.35 7.12
C PRO A 24 10.26 8.89 8.02
N PRO A 25 11.51 9.22 7.66
CA PRO A 25 12.65 8.97 8.53
C PRO A 25 12.40 9.66 9.88
N VAL A 26 12.60 8.92 10.96
CA VAL A 26 12.62 9.50 12.31
C VAL A 26 13.92 10.29 12.42
N ASN A 27 13.86 11.52 12.92
CA ASN A 27 15.02 12.41 13.01
C ASN A 27 16.29 11.69 13.50
N GLY A 28 17.34 11.71 12.69
CA GLY A 28 18.65 11.11 13.00
C GLY A 28 18.77 9.61 12.73
N VAL A 29 17.71 8.94 12.28
CA VAL A 29 17.73 7.52 11.89
C VAL A 29 17.60 7.43 10.37
N PRO A 30 18.64 6.94 9.65
CA PRO A 30 18.51 6.60 8.24
C PRO A 30 17.37 5.60 8.07
N SER A 31 16.35 5.93 7.28
CA SER A 31 15.34 4.93 6.96
C SER A 31 15.93 3.95 5.94
N VAL A 32 15.92 2.67 6.28
CA VAL A 32 16.22 1.62 5.32
C VAL A 32 14.94 1.41 4.50
N SER A 33 14.79 2.19 3.43
CA SER A 33 13.78 1.88 2.41
C SER A 33 14.39 0.81 1.52
N VAL A 34 14.08 -0.45 1.82
CA VAL A 34 14.12 -1.49 0.79
C VAL A 34 12.94 -1.16 -0.11
N GLY A 35 13.14 -0.31 -1.11
CA GLY A 35 12.05 0.18 -1.94
C GLY A 35 11.26 -0.98 -2.53
N LEU A 36 9.93 -0.91 -2.50
CA LEU A 36 9.08 -1.92 -3.11
C LEU A 36 9.32 -1.92 -4.63
N GLN A 37 9.96 -2.97 -5.14
CA GLN A 37 10.29 -3.09 -6.56
C GLN A 37 9.31 -4.03 -7.27
N CYS A 38 8.75 -3.57 -8.39
CA CYS A 38 7.93 -4.41 -9.27
C CYS A 38 8.81 -5.31 -10.15
N GLY A 39 8.43 -6.58 -10.25
CA GLY A 39 8.98 -7.52 -11.23
C GLY A 39 8.29 -7.39 -12.62
N PRO A 40 8.72 -8.19 -13.61
CA PRO A 40 8.10 -8.21 -14.94
C PRO A 40 6.61 -8.55 -14.86
N GLY A 41 5.76 -7.81 -15.60
CA GLY A 41 4.30 -8.01 -15.61
C GLY A 41 3.56 -7.43 -14.40
N GLN A 42 4.28 -6.85 -13.45
CA GLN A 42 3.70 -6.20 -12.28
C GLN A 42 3.59 -4.69 -12.46
N GLY A 43 2.55 -4.08 -11.88
CA GLY A 43 2.35 -2.64 -11.82
C GLY A 43 2.61 -2.12 -10.42
N LEU A 44 3.34 -1.01 -10.30
CA LEU A 44 3.53 -0.28 -9.04
C LEU A 44 2.58 0.91 -8.98
N HIS A 45 1.88 1.04 -7.86
CA HIS A 45 0.94 2.12 -7.58
C HIS A 45 1.30 2.77 -6.25
N GLU A 46 0.87 4.01 -6.10
CA GLU A 46 1.01 4.76 -4.87
C GLU A 46 -0.35 5.33 -4.49
N ILE A 47 -0.81 5.04 -3.28
CA ILE A 47 -2.07 5.54 -2.75
C ILE A 47 -1.85 6.10 -1.35
N GLU A 48 -2.71 7.00 -0.90
CA GLU A 48 -2.72 7.43 0.50
C GLU A 48 -3.73 6.62 1.30
N MET A 49 -3.33 6.04 2.43
CA MET A 49 -4.22 5.25 3.27
C MET A 49 -3.82 5.37 4.74
N GLU A 50 -4.80 5.32 5.64
CA GLU A 50 -4.50 5.16 7.06
C GLU A 50 -3.97 3.74 7.31
N PRO A 51 -2.82 3.58 7.98
CA PRO A 51 -2.35 2.26 8.34
C PRO A 51 -3.35 1.56 9.27
N PRO A 52 -3.58 0.25 9.08
CA PRO A 52 -4.43 -0.50 9.99
C PRO A 52 -3.81 -0.50 11.39
N THR A 53 -4.64 -0.31 12.41
CA THR A 53 -4.20 -0.34 13.82
C THR A 53 -3.59 -1.70 14.20
N ALA A 54 -4.07 -2.78 13.58
CA ALA A 54 -3.58 -4.13 13.78
C ALA A 54 -3.85 -5.01 12.55
N LEU A 55 -2.89 -5.88 12.23
CA LEU A 55 -3.04 -6.99 11.29
C LEU A 55 -2.61 -8.27 11.99
N ARG A 56 -3.52 -8.89 12.73
CA ARG A 56 -3.25 -10.06 13.59
C ARG A 56 -3.97 -11.33 13.15
N THR A 57 -5.06 -11.20 12.38
CA THR A 57 -5.85 -12.33 11.90
C THR A 57 -5.90 -12.36 10.37
N LEU A 58 -6.12 -13.55 9.80
CA LEU A 58 -6.29 -13.71 8.34
C LEU A 58 -7.42 -12.83 7.79
N GLU A 59 -8.53 -12.72 8.52
CA GLU A 59 -9.65 -11.86 8.17
C GLU A 59 -9.23 -10.38 8.08
N GLN A 60 -8.43 -9.89 9.04
CA GLN A 60 -7.91 -8.52 9.01
C GLN A 60 -6.97 -8.30 7.82
N PHE A 61 -6.13 -9.29 7.48
CA PHE A 61 -5.31 -9.23 6.27
C PHE A 61 -6.17 -9.19 5.01
N HIS A 62 -7.21 -10.03 4.91
CA HIS A 62 -8.11 -10.02 3.76
C HIS A 62 -8.82 -8.68 3.62
N GLN A 63 -9.41 -8.16 4.70
CA GLN A 63 -10.11 -6.87 4.68
C GLN A 63 -9.17 -5.75 4.24
N PHE A 64 -7.95 -5.71 4.75
CA PHE A 64 -6.95 -4.73 4.35
C PHE A 64 -6.67 -4.78 2.84
N HIS A 65 -6.45 -5.97 2.26
CA HIS A 65 -6.20 -6.08 0.83
C HIS A 65 -7.43 -5.73 -0.02
N GLU A 66 -8.65 -6.03 0.44
CA GLU A 66 -9.88 -5.59 -0.22
C GLU A 66 -9.99 -4.06 -0.24
N ASP A 67 -9.68 -3.41 0.89
CA ASP A 67 -9.78 -1.95 0.99
C ASP A 67 -8.74 -1.27 0.10
N VAL A 68 -7.52 -1.82 0.02
CA VAL A 68 -6.49 -1.40 -0.94
C VAL A 68 -6.98 -1.56 -2.38
N ALA A 69 -7.56 -2.72 -2.73
CA ALA A 69 -8.07 -2.98 -4.08
C ALA A 69 -9.22 -2.02 -4.46
N LYS A 70 -10.15 -1.75 -3.53
CA LYS A 70 -11.24 -0.77 -3.72
C LYS A 70 -10.67 0.63 -3.97
N LYS A 71 -9.67 1.04 -3.21
CA LYS A 71 -9.05 2.37 -3.35
C LYS A 71 -8.33 2.54 -4.68
N LEU A 72 -7.58 1.53 -5.12
CA LEU A 72 -6.97 1.51 -6.46
C LEU A 72 -8.02 1.56 -7.59
N GLY A 73 -9.15 0.87 -7.41
CA GLY A 73 -10.28 0.95 -8.34
C GLY A 73 -10.92 2.34 -8.39
N ALA A 74 -11.02 3.02 -7.24
CA ALA A 74 -11.52 4.38 -7.16
C ALA A 74 -10.58 5.38 -7.84
N GLU A 75 -9.26 5.26 -7.68
CA GLU A 75 -8.30 6.16 -8.34
C GLU A 75 -8.30 6.04 -9.87
N LYS A 76 -8.57 4.84 -10.41
CA LYS A 76 -8.78 4.67 -11.86
C LYS A 76 -10.00 5.43 -12.39
N LEU A 77 -10.97 5.77 -11.54
CA LEU A 77 -12.14 6.57 -11.91
C LEU A 77 -11.87 8.09 -11.92
N TYR A 78 -10.77 8.54 -11.32
CA TYR A 78 -10.40 9.96 -11.21
C TYR A 78 -9.29 10.41 -12.17
N ARG A 79 -8.69 9.51 -12.97
CA ARG A 79 -7.88 9.90 -14.13
C ARG A 79 -8.78 10.06 -15.36
N LYS A 80 -9.29 11.28 -15.57
CA LYS A 80 -9.78 11.77 -16.87
C LYS A 80 -8.89 12.92 -17.32
#